data_AF-F9Q9E2-F1
#
_entry.id   AF-F9Q9E2-F1
#
_cell.length_a   1.000
_cell.length_b   1.000
_cell.length_c   1.000
_cell.angle_alpha   90.00
_cell.angle_beta   90.00
_cell.angle_gamma   90.00
#
_symmetry.space_group_name_H-M   'P 1'
#
loop_
_entity.id
_entity.type
_entity.pdbx_description
1 polymer ?
#
loop_
_entity_poly.entity_id
_entity_poly.type
_entity_poly.pdbx_seq_one_letter_code
_entity_poly.pdbx_strand_id
1 'polypeptide(L)' 'MTPALQLARKRVVVKRPDYAEFLAQKAPHVSRETKNHRFDIYMGEAQC' A
#
# COMPACT_ATOMS: atom_id res chain seq x y z
N MET A 1 12.20 5.95 1.35
CA MET A 1 10.98 5.78 2.18
C MET A 1 10.06 6.95 1.89
N THR A 2 8.80 6.68 1.55
CA THR A 2 8.01 7.47 0.59
C THR A 2 7.27 8.66 1.24
N PRO A 3 7.23 9.86 0.62
CA PRO A 3 6.47 11.03 1.12
C PRO A 3 4.98 10.74 1.33
N ALA A 4 4.42 9.77 0.59
CA ALA A 4 3.04 9.33 0.76
C ALA A 4 2.76 8.74 2.15
N LEU A 5 3.72 8.02 2.76
CA LEU A 5 3.56 7.46 4.10
C LEU A 5 3.64 8.53 5.18
N GLN A 6 4.47 9.56 4.98
CA GLN A 6 4.60 10.70 5.89
C GLN A 6 3.38 11.63 5.83
N LEU A 7 2.79 11.80 4.65
CA LEU A 7 1.60 12.63 4.46
C LEU A 7 0.32 11.91 4.93
N ALA A 8 0.26 10.59 4.80
CA ALA A 8 -0.94 9.82 5.11
C ALA A 8 -1.17 9.67 6.62
N ARG A 9 -2.28 10.23 7.10
CA ARG A 9 -2.67 10.18 8.52
C ARG A 9 -3.24 8.85 9.01
N LYS A 10 -3.56 7.92 8.10
CA LYS A 10 -4.17 6.62 8.45
C LYS A 10 -3.56 5.50 7.64
N ARG A 11 -3.69 5.58 6.31
CA ARG A 11 -3.19 4.56 5.38
C ARG A 11 -2.96 5.13 4.00
N VAL A 12 -2.01 4.54 3.30
CA VAL A 12 -1.76 4.70 1.88
C VAL A 12 -2.33 3.48 1.17
N VAL A 13 -3.16 3.69 0.15
CA VAL A 13 -3.71 2.62 -0.69
C VAL A 13 -3.09 2.75 -2.07
N VAL A 14 -2.49 1.68 -2.56
CA VAL A 14 -1.80 1.63 -3.85
C VAL A 14 -2.49 0.61 -4.73
N LYS A 15 -3.01 1.03 -5.88
CA LYS A 15 -3.58 0.12 -6.88
C LYS A 15 -2.45 -0.45 -7.74
N ARG A 16 -2.40 -1.79 -7.88
CA ARG A 16 -1.35 -2.50 -8.62
C ARG A 16 -1.96 -3.64 -9.43
N PRO A 17 -1.42 -3.99 -10.61
CA PRO A 17 -1.73 -5.27 -11.26
C PRO A 17 -1.28 -6.44 -10.39
N ASP A 18 -1.94 -7.60 -10.51
CA ASP A 18 -1.66 -8.77 -9.65
C ASP A 18 -0.23 -9.32 -9.84
N TYR A 19 0.31 -9.20 -11.05
CA TYR A 19 1.66 -9.65 -11.40
C TYR A 19 2.78 -8.66 -10.99
N ALA A 20 2.43 -7.44 -10.58
CA ALA A 20 3.44 -6.42 -10.29
C ALA A 20 4.03 -6.60 -8.89
N GLU A 21 5.35 -6.46 -8.74
CA GLU A 21 6.01 -6.51 -7.44
C GLU A 21 5.48 -5.45 -6.45
N PHE A 22 5.72 -5.66 -5.15
CA PHE A 22 5.26 -4.73 -4.12
C PHE A 22 5.95 -3.36 -4.21
N LEU A 23 5.28 -2.31 -3.74
CA LEU A 23 5.86 -0.97 -3.74
C LEU A 23 7.12 -0.95 -2.85
N ALA A 24 8.25 -0.55 -3.45
CA ALA A 24 9.56 -0.52 -2.80
C ALA A 24 9.97 -1.86 -2.17
N GLN A 25 9.54 -2.99 -2.76
CA GLN A 25 9.77 -4.35 -2.26
C GLN A 25 9.29 -4.56 -0.80
N LYS A 26 8.39 -3.70 -0.32
CA LYS A 26 7.83 -3.80 1.04
C LYS A 26 6.47 -4.47 0.96
N ALA A 27 6.33 -5.57 1.70
CA ALA A 27 5.05 -6.24 1.86
C ALA A 27 4.00 -5.26 2.43
N PRO A 28 2.82 -5.16 1.82
CA PRO A 28 1.71 -4.38 2.36
C PRO A 28 1.16 -5.02 3.64
N HIS A 29 0.47 -4.22 4.45
CA HIS A 29 -0.18 -4.74 5.66
C HIS A 29 -1.44 -5.52 5.30
N VAL A 30 -2.16 -5.05 4.27
CA VAL A 30 -3.34 -5.71 3.74
C VAL A 30 -3.29 -5.59 2.23
N SER A 31 -3.42 -6.71 1.52
CA SER A 31 -3.70 -6.72 0.08
C SER A 31 -5.15 -7.14 -0.14
N ARG A 32 -5.88 -6.35 -0.91
CA ARG A 32 -7.22 -6.70 -1.39
C ARG A 32 -7.17 -6.96 -2.89
N GLU A 33 -7.23 -8.22 -3.25
CA GLU A 33 -7.23 -8.67 -4.65
C GLU A 33 -8.60 -8.44 -5.29
N THR A 34 -8.58 -8.07 -6.56
CA THR A 34 -9.73 -7.87 -7.44
C THR A 34 -9.44 -8.59 -8.76
N LYS A 35 -10.41 -8.67 -9.67
CA LYS A 35 -10.36 -9.51 -10.87
C LYS A 35 -9.14 -9.32 -11.79
N ASN A 36 -8.47 -8.15 -11.79
CA ASN A 36 -7.31 -7.84 -12.64
C ASN A 36 -6.29 -6.91 -11.94
N HIS A 37 -6.44 -6.72 -10.64
CA HIS A 37 -5.57 -5.84 -9.87
C HIS A 37 -5.80 -6.07 -8.38
N ARG A 38 -4.81 -5.69 -7.58
CA ARG A 38 -4.86 -5.65 -6.13
C ARG A 38 -4.69 -4.24 -5.59
N PHE A 39 -5.24 -4.03 -4.40
CA PHE A 39 -5.04 -2.84 -3.60
C PHE A 39 -4.13 -3.18 -2.43
N ASP A 40 -2.91 -2.67 -2.50
CA ASP A 40 -1.91 -2.81 -1.45
C ASP A 40 -2.08 -1.65 -0.46
N ILE A 41 -2.44 -1.98 0.77
CA ILE A 41 -2.72 -1.03 1.84
C ILE A 41 -1.52 -1.03 2.79
N TYR A 42 -0.90 0.15 2.93
CA TYR A 42 0.18 0.42 3.86
C TYR A 42 -0.36 1.32 4.97
N MET A 43 -0.18 0.94 6.23
CA MET A 43 -0.50 1.84 7.34
C MET A 43 0.54 2.96 7.40
N GLY A 44 0.07 4.19 7.60
CA GLY A 44 0.95 5.31 7.90
C GLY A 44 1.41 5.24 9.35
N GLU A 45 2.57 5.80 9.67
CA GLU A 45 3.15 5.80 11.03
C GLU A 45 2.39 6.72 12.01
N ALA A 46 1.27 7.31 11.59
CA ALA A 46 0.38 8.09 12.44
C ALA A 46 -0.40 7.15 13.38
N GLN A 47 0.31 6.66 14.38
CA GLN A 47 -0.24 6.01 15.56
C GLN A 47 -0.69 7.13 16.51
N CYS A 48 -2.00 7.23 16.74
CA CYS A 48 -2.55 7.92 17.91
C CYS A 48 -2.80 6.88 19.00
#